data_AF-A0A3N5X9V8-F1
#
_entry.id   AF-A0A3N5X9V8-F1
#
_cell.length_a   1.000
_cell.length_b   1.000
_cell.length_c   1.000
_cell.angle_alpha   90.00
_cell.angle_beta   90.00
_cell.angle_gamma   90.00
#
_symmetry.space_group_name_H-M   'P 1'
#
loop_
_entity.id
_entity.type
_entity.pdbx_description
1 polymer ?
#
loop_
_entity_poly.entity_id
_entity_poly.type
_entity_poly.pdbx_seq_one_letter_code
_entity_poly.pdbx_strand_id
1 'polypeptide(L)'
;MIVNLPDILFAVNQATLKPEASLVLAKLAGILLIMQDLNLRVEGHTDSTGAAAYNLKLSEQRAAAVMDFLARQGIAGQRMKSVGYGMDRPVADNTSVEGRQKNRRVEIVIAEGEVKEQTE
;
A
#
# COMPACT_ATOMS: atom_id res chain seq x y z
N MET A 1 -13.74 3.83 -1.78
CA MET A 1 -13.26 2.92 -2.85
C MET A 1 -11.92 2.33 -2.43
N ILE A 2 -11.62 1.07 -2.77
CA ILE A 2 -10.32 0.44 -2.47
C ILE A 2 -9.66 0.07 -3.80
N VAL A 3 -8.40 0.47 -3.97
CA VAL A 3 -7.55 0.10 -5.10
C VAL A 3 -6.51 -0.88 -4.59
N ASN A 4 -6.58 -2.14 -5.01
CA ASN A 4 -5.61 -3.16 -4.64
C ASN A 4 -4.47 -3.18 -5.65
N LEU A 5 -3.24 -3.07 -5.15
CA LEU A 5 -2.01 -3.17 -5.93
C LEU A 5 -1.23 -4.42 -5.47
N PRO A 6 -1.07 -5.45 -6.32
CA PRO A 6 -0.35 -6.67 -5.95
C PRO A 6 1.16 -6.41 -5.74
N ASP A 7 1.90 -7.42 -5.24
CA ASP A 7 3.35 -7.40 -4.95
C ASP A 7 4.25 -6.93 -6.12
N ILE A 8 3.69 -6.73 -7.31
CA ILE A 8 4.40 -6.20 -8.47
C ILE A 8 5.05 -4.84 -8.21
N LEU A 9 4.62 -4.11 -7.18
CA LEU A 9 5.21 -2.83 -6.82
C LEU A 9 6.66 -2.94 -6.33
N PHE A 10 7.05 -4.06 -5.71
CA PHE A 10 8.32 -4.20 -5.00
C PHE A 10 9.07 -5.47 -5.41
N ALA A 11 10.38 -5.49 -5.19
CA ALA A 11 11.13 -6.74 -5.18
C ALA A 11 10.91 -7.49 -3.85
N VAL A 12 11.22 -8.79 -3.84
CA VAL A 12 11.12 -9.64 -2.65
C VAL A 12 11.96 -9.04 -1.52
N ASN A 13 11.38 -8.91 -0.32
CA ASN A 13 12.01 -8.32 0.86
C ASN A 13 12.52 -6.88 0.69
N GLN A 14 12.01 -6.14 -0.30
CA GLN A 14 12.37 -4.75 -0.51
C GLN A 14 11.15 -3.83 -0.39
N ALA A 15 11.43 -2.58 -0.04
CA ALA A 15 10.48 -1.46 -0.04
C ALA A 15 10.81 -0.42 -1.13
N THR A 16 11.73 -0.74 -2.03
CA THR A 16 12.04 0.12 -3.19
C THR A 16 11.06 -0.19 -4.31
N LEU A 17 10.36 0.86 -4.78
CA LEU A 17 9.42 0.75 -5.90
C LEU A 17 10.15 0.36 -7.20
N LYS A 18 9.58 -0.60 -7.92
CA LYS A 18 10.03 -0.93 -9.27
C LYS A 18 9.68 0.19 -10.28
N PRO A 19 10.41 0.32 -11.39
CA PRO A 19 10.06 1.27 -12.44
C PRO A 19 8.61 1.12 -12.94
N GLU A 20 8.13 -0.12 -13.10
CA GLU A 20 6.76 -0.41 -13.55
C GLU A 20 5.71 0.04 -12.54
N ALA A 21 6.03 -0.07 -11.24
CA ALA A 21 5.19 0.42 -10.15
C ALA A 21 4.98 1.92 -10.24
N SER A 22 6.04 2.65 -10.61
CA SER A 22 6.03 4.11 -10.72
C SER A 22 5.06 4.59 -11.79
N LEU A 23 4.92 3.86 -12.90
CA LEU A 23 3.95 4.18 -13.96
C LEU A 23 2.50 4.03 -13.49
N VAL A 24 2.20 2.98 -12.73
CA VAL A 24 0.85 2.74 -12.18
C VAL A 24 0.50 3.82 -11.15
N LEU A 25 1.43 4.12 -10.24
CA LEU A 25 1.25 5.15 -9.22
C LEU A 25 1.16 6.56 -9.83
N ALA A 26 1.88 6.85 -10.92
CA ALA A 26 1.77 8.13 -11.62
C ALA A 26 0.37 8.34 -12.24
N LYS A 27 -0.22 7.29 -12.82
CA LYS A 27 -1.61 7.34 -13.32
C LYS A 27 -2.60 7.61 -12.19
N LEU A 28 -2.43 6.95 -11.06
CA LEU A 28 -3.25 7.20 -9.88
C LEU A 28 -3.08 8.63 -9.36
N ALA A 29 -1.85 9.15 -9.31
CA ALA A 29 -1.58 10.52 -8.91
C ALA A 29 -2.29 11.54 -9.82
N GLY A 30 -2.31 11.31 -11.14
CA GLY A 30 -3.04 12.16 -12.08
C GLY A 30 -4.53 12.29 -11.75
N ILE A 31 -5.18 11.19 -11.35
CA ILE A 31 -6.59 11.20 -10.94
C ILE A 31 -6.77 11.97 -9.62
N LEU A 32 -5.89 11.74 -8.63
CA LEU A 32 -5.94 12.38 -7.31
C LEU A 32 -5.62 13.88 -7.32
N LEU A 33 -4.89 14.35 -8.33
CA LEU A 33 -4.66 15.79 -8.57
C LEU A 33 -5.91 16.50 -9.09
N ILE A 34 -6.73 15.81 -9.89
CA ILE A 34 -8.01 16.33 -10.40
C ILE A 34 -9.06 16.32 -9.29
N MET A 35 -9.12 15.25 -8.52
CA MET A 35 -10.09 15.07 -7.43
C MET A 35 -9.47 15.47 -6.09
N GLN A 36 -9.47 16.76 -5.75
CA GLN A 36 -8.73 17.29 -4.59
C GLN A 36 -9.39 17.02 -3.23
N ASP A 37 -10.66 16.68 -3.27
CA ASP A 37 -11.57 16.37 -2.17
C ASP A 37 -11.43 14.92 -1.67
N LEU A 38 -10.69 14.09 -2.40
CA LEU A 38 -10.38 12.72 -2.00
C LEU A 38 -9.17 12.68 -1.05
N ASN A 39 -9.30 11.91 0.02
CA ASN A 39 -8.20 11.51 0.87
C ASN A 39 -7.86 10.04 0.63
N LEU A 40 -6.62 9.65 0.92
CA LEU A 40 -6.17 8.28 0.75
C LEU A 40 -5.40 7.74 1.95
N ARG A 41 -5.51 6.43 2.13
CA ARG A 41 -4.72 5.66 3.08
C ARG A 41 -4.05 4.51 2.34
N VAL A 42 -2.73 4.42 2.48
CA VAL A 42 -1.91 3.38 1.91
C VAL A 42 -1.67 2.32 2.98
N GLU A 43 -2.01 1.08 2.68
CA GLU A 43 -1.94 -0.05 3.59
C GLU A 43 -0.95 -1.07 3.06
N GLY A 44 0.10 -1.35 3.83
CA GLY A 44 1.09 -2.36 3.50
C GLY A 44 0.74 -3.71 4.14
N HIS A 45 0.89 -4.79 3.37
CA HIS A 45 0.72 -6.15 3.86
C HIS A 45 1.86 -7.06 3.40
N THR A 46 2.16 -8.08 4.22
CA THR A 46 3.08 -9.16 3.90
C THR A 46 2.37 -10.51 3.95
N ASP A 47 3.03 -11.54 3.44
CA ASP A 47 2.66 -12.90 3.80
C ASP A 47 3.17 -13.27 5.20
N SER A 48 2.87 -14.49 5.65
CA SER A 48 3.27 -14.98 6.98
C SER A 48 4.70 -15.53 7.05
N THR A 49 5.53 -15.32 6.03
CA THR A 49 6.91 -15.82 6.02
C THR A 49 7.80 -14.85 6.79
N GLY A 50 8.62 -15.35 7.72
CA GLY A 50 9.52 -14.53 8.52
C GLY A 50 8.92 -14.04 9.85
N ALA A 51 9.67 -13.21 10.57
CA ALA A 51 9.27 -12.74 11.89
C ALA A 51 8.20 -11.64 11.80
N ALA A 52 7.20 -11.69 12.70
CA ALA A 52 6.11 -10.71 12.73
C ALA A 52 6.61 -9.26 12.80
N ALA A 53 7.58 -8.96 13.67
CA ALA A 53 8.16 -7.61 13.78
C ALA A 53 8.87 -7.15 12.49
N TYR A 54 9.51 -8.08 11.77
CA TYR A 54 10.13 -7.77 10.49
C TYR A 54 9.07 -7.47 9.42
N ASN A 55 8.02 -8.28 9.37
CA ASN A 55 6.91 -8.12 8.44
C ASN A 55 6.15 -6.80 8.68
N LEU A 56 5.92 -6.44 9.93
CA LEU A 56 5.33 -5.15 10.30
C LEU A 56 6.18 -4.00 9.73
N LYS A 57 7.47 -3.96 10.07
CA LYS A 57 8.40 -2.93 9.57
C LYS A 57 8.47 -2.88 8.05
N LEU A 58 8.54 -4.03 7.38
CA LEU A 58 8.58 -4.10 5.92
C LEU A 58 7.30 -3.53 5.29
N SER A 59 6.14 -3.86 5.88
CA SER A 59 4.86 -3.36 5.40
C SER A 59 4.72 -1.85 5.57
N GLU A 60 5.18 -1.29 6.70
CA GLU A 60 5.21 0.15 6.97
C GLU A 60 6.11 0.87 5.96
N GLN A 61 7.31 0.33 5.72
CA GLN A 61 8.26 0.89 4.75
C GLN A 61 7.69 0.89 3.32
N ARG A 62 7.00 -0.18 2.92
CA ARG A 62 6.34 -0.28 1.60
C ARG A 62 5.22 0.75 1.46
N ALA A 63 4.38 0.90 2.48
CA ALA A 63 3.30 1.89 2.49
C ALA A 63 3.86 3.33 2.43
N ALA A 64 4.92 3.60 3.20
CA ALA A 64 5.63 4.88 3.18
C ALA A 64 6.24 5.18 1.80
N ALA A 65 6.88 4.20 1.16
CA ALA A 65 7.48 4.39 -0.17
C ALA A 65 6.45 4.80 -1.24
N VAL A 66 5.24 4.23 -1.18
CA VAL A 66 4.13 4.63 -2.07
C VAL A 66 3.66 6.04 -1.75
N MET A 67 3.48 6.37 -0.47
CA MET A 67 3.10 7.72 -0.03
C MET A 67 4.13 8.78 -0.47
N ASP A 68 5.43 8.50 -0.30
CA ASP A 68 6.53 9.36 -0.72
C ASP A 68 6.52 9.57 -2.25
N PHE A 69 6.25 8.51 -3.01
CA PHE A 69 6.12 8.63 -4.45
C PHE A 69 4.96 9.55 -4.83
N LEU A 70 3.77 9.37 -4.24
CA LEU A 70 2.60 10.20 -4.50
C LEU A 70 2.81 11.66 -4.07
N ALA A 71 3.52 11.89 -2.97
CA ALA A 71 3.91 13.22 -2.52
C ALA A 71 4.80 13.93 -3.55
N ARG A 72 5.77 13.21 -4.13
CA ARG A 72 6.63 13.74 -5.23
C ARG A 72 5.85 14.03 -6.51
N GLN A 73 4.70 13.38 -6.72
CA GLN A 73 3.78 13.70 -7.81
C GLN A 73 2.87 14.91 -7.50
N GLY A 74 2.99 15.53 -6.32
CA GLY A 74 2.25 16.74 -5.95
C GLY A 74 1.01 16.50 -5.09
N ILE A 75 0.78 15.28 -4.61
CA ILE A 75 -0.33 15.02 -3.67
C ILE A 75 0.07 15.56 -2.29
N ALA A 76 -0.80 16.39 -1.71
CA ALA A 76 -0.54 16.98 -0.39
C ALA A 76 -0.47 15.91 0.71
N GLY A 77 0.60 15.93 1.52
CA GLY A 77 0.81 14.95 2.59
C GLY A 77 -0.35 14.84 3.59
N GLN A 78 -1.04 15.95 3.86
CA GLN A 78 -2.22 15.98 4.73
C GLN A 78 -3.42 15.17 4.21
N ARG A 79 -3.47 14.88 2.90
CA ARG A 79 -4.50 14.04 2.27
C ARG A 79 -4.15 12.55 2.33
N MET A 80 -2.99 12.20 2.87
CA MET A 80 -2.43 10.86 2.81
C MET A 80 -2.10 10.34 4.21
N LYS A 81 -2.44 9.09 4.46
CA LYS A 81 -1.95 8.31 5.60
C LYS A 81 -1.29 7.04 5.09
N SER A 82 -0.28 6.54 5.78
CA SER A 82 0.29 5.22 5.52
C SER A 82 0.25 4.37 6.79
N VAL A 83 -0.04 3.08 6.64
CA VAL A 83 -0.14 2.11 7.73
C VAL A 83 0.46 0.79 7.24
N GLY A 84 1.24 0.12 8.09
CA GLY A 84 1.67 -1.25 7.85
C GLY A 84 0.93 -2.21 8.77
N TYR A 85 0.38 -3.29 8.23
CA TYR A 85 -0.29 -4.33 9.02
C TYR A 85 0.53 -5.62 9.12
N GLY A 86 1.71 -5.67 8.52
CA GLY A 86 2.50 -6.89 8.40
C GLY A 86 1.65 -8.05 7.86
N MET A 87 1.64 -9.15 8.60
CA MET A 87 0.92 -10.38 8.24
C MET A 87 -0.47 -10.50 8.89
N ASP A 88 -0.91 -9.48 9.65
CA ASP A 88 -2.08 -9.59 10.54
C ASP A 88 -3.43 -9.45 9.79
N ARG A 89 -3.40 -9.03 8.52
CA ARG A 89 -4.58 -8.91 7.64
C ARG A 89 -4.42 -9.71 6.34
N PRO A 90 -4.43 -11.06 6.41
CA PRO A 90 -4.37 -11.90 5.23
C PRO A 90 -5.69 -11.84 4.46
N VAL A 91 -5.60 -11.79 3.13
CA VAL A 91 -6.76 -11.88 2.21
C VAL A 91 -6.86 -13.24 1.54
N ALA A 92 -5.84 -14.08 1.70
CA ALA A 92 -5.79 -15.43 1.20
C ALA A 92 -5.01 -16.34 2.15
N ASP A 93 -5.13 -17.64 1.94
CA ASP A 93 -4.45 -18.64 2.75
C ASP A 93 -2.91 -18.55 2.60
N ASN A 94 -2.20 -18.42 3.72
CA ASN A 94 -0.75 -18.33 3.75
C ASN A 94 -0.03 -19.68 3.53
N THR A 95 -0.74 -20.81 3.56
CA THR A 95 -0.09 -22.12 3.34
C THR A 95 0.24 -22.37 1.86
N SER A 96 -0.56 -21.82 0.95
CA SER A 96 -0.32 -21.90 -0.51
C SER A 96 0.64 -20.83 -1.05
N VAL A 97 1.39 -21.14 -2.10
CA VAL A 97 2.24 -20.16 -2.80
C VAL A 97 1.39 -19.01 -3.36
N GLU A 98 0.24 -19.35 -3.93
CA GLU A 98 -0.69 -18.40 -4.54
C GLU A 98 -1.30 -17.46 -3.50
N GLY A 99 -1.70 -17.97 -2.34
CA GLY A 99 -2.24 -17.12 -1.28
C GLY A 99 -1.19 -16.22 -0.63
N ARG A 100 0.06 -16.69 -0.47
CA ARG A 100 1.17 -15.81 -0.08
C ARG A 100 1.41 -14.68 -1.07
N GLN A 101 1.36 -14.95 -2.38
CA GLN A 101 1.46 -13.91 -3.40
C GLN A 101 0.37 -12.86 -3.26
N LYS A 102 -0.87 -13.27 -2.95
CA LYS A 102 -2.00 -12.34 -2.73
C LYS A 102 -1.84 -11.52 -1.44
N ASN A 103 -1.24 -12.09 -0.39
CA ASN A 103 -1.05 -11.40 0.88
C ASN A 103 0.08 -10.36 0.82
N ARG A 104 1.08 -10.54 -0.05
CA ARG A 104 2.07 -9.50 -0.35
C ARG A 104 1.44 -8.45 -1.27
N ARG A 105 0.85 -7.41 -0.68
CA ARG A 105 0.10 -6.39 -1.41
C ARG A 105 0.20 -5.04 -0.75
N VAL A 106 -0.14 -4.01 -1.51
CA VAL A 106 -0.45 -2.68 -1.00
C VAL A 106 -1.86 -2.32 -1.41
N GLU A 107 -2.67 -1.86 -0.45
CA GLU A 107 -4.00 -1.35 -0.73
C GLU A 107 -4.04 0.16 -0.58
N ILE A 108 -4.69 0.84 -1.50
CA ILE A 108 -4.92 2.28 -1.43
C ILE A 108 -6.42 2.49 -1.23
N VAL A 109 -6.79 2.84 0.00
CA VAL A 109 -8.16 3.18 0.38
C VAL A 109 -8.38 4.64 0.07
N ILE A 110 -9.37 4.95 -0.76
CA ILE A 110 -9.70 6.30 -1.20
C ILE A 110 -11.12 6.64 -0.71
N ALA A 111 -11.28 7.77 -0.05
CA ALA A 111 -12.57 8.23 0.46
C ALA A 111 -12.74 9.75 0.32
N GLU A 112 -13.99 10.19 0.23
CA GLU A 112 -14.39 11.59 0.40
C GLU A 112 -14.38 11.90 1.90
N GLY A 113 -13.70 12.97 2.31
CA GLY A 113 -13.55 13.29 3.74
C GLY A 113 -12.55 12.37 4.47
N GLU A 114 -12.68 12.24 5.79
CA GLU A 114 -11.66 11.57 6.61
C GLU A 114 -11.58 10.05 6.34
N VAL A 115 -10.38 9.55 5.97
CA VAL A 115 -10.14 8.11 5.86
C VAL A 115 -9.97 7.53 7.26
N LYS A 116 -11.02 6.89 7.77
CA LYS A 116 -11.01 6.20 9.07
C LYS A 116 -10.15 4.94 9.01
N GLU A 117 -9.56 4.58 10.15
CA GLU A 117 -9.03 3.24 10.33
C GLU A 117 -10.17 2.23 10.23
N GLN A 118 -10.01 1.22 9.37
CA GLN A 118 -10.82 0.01 9.47
C GLN A 118 -10.45 -0.70 10.78
N THR A 119 -11.09 -0.31 11.88
CA THR A 119 -11.26 -1.18 13.05
C THR A 119 -12.28 -2.24 12.66
N GLU A 120 -11.80 -3.45 12.40
CA GLU A 120 -12.57 -4.69 12.52
C GLU A 120 -12.41 -5.24 13.94
#